data_AF-A0A2U1PL02-F1
#
_entry.id   AF-A0A2U1PL02-F1
#
_cell.length_a   1.000
_cell.length_b   1.000
_cell.length_c   1.000
_cell.angle_alpha   90.00
_cell.angle_beta   90.00
_cell.angle_gamma   90.00
#
_symmetry.space_group_name_H-M   'P 1'
#
loop_
_entity.id
_entity.type
_entity.pdbx_description
1 polymer ?
#
loop_
_entity_poly.entity_id
_entity_poly.type
_entity_poly.pdbx_seq_one_letter_code
_entity_poly.pdbx_strand_id
1 'polypeptide(L)'
;MDHKRTAISVIGRLLLAATSYHIWIERNNRLFKNSRRSPEDLRDIIMVTIRLKLQTFRFKNTTMVSNLLTLWKMPKTFRLYGC
;
A
#
# COMPACT_ATOMS: atom_id res chain seq x y z
N MET A 1 -23.10 10.77 3.93
CA MET A 1 -22.31 10.16 2.85
C MET A 1 -21.68 8.88 3.38
N ASP A 2 -22.32 7.74 3.12
CA ASP A 2 -21.90 6.45 3.67
C ASP A 2 -20.57 6.01 3.04
N HIS A 3 -19.49 5.95 3.82
CA HIS A 3 -18.15 5.63 3.30
C HIS A 3 -18.05 4.13 3.08
N LYS A 4 -18.48 3.66 1.90
CA LYS A 4 -18.35 2.24 1.54
C LYS A 4 -16.90 1.77 1.68
N ARG A 5 -16.71 0.77 2.55
CA ARG A 5 -15.41 0.12 2.79
C ARG A 5 -15.11 -0.86 1.66
N THR A 6 -14.71 -0.33 0.50
CA THR A 6 -14.24 -1.11 -0.64
C THR A 6 -12.74 -1.37 -0.55
N ALA A 7 -12.25 -2.39 -1.26
CA ALA A 7 -10.81 -2.66 -1.33
C ALA A 7 -10.03 -1.44 -1.86
N ILE A 8 -10.60 -0.71 -2.83
CA ILE A 8 -10.02 0.52 -3.37
C ILE A 8 -9.93 1.61 -2.29
N SER A 9 -10.99 1.88 -1.52
CA SER A 9 -10.96 2.93 -0.50
C SER A 9 -10.04 2.59 0.66
N VAL A 10 -9.84 1.30 0.95
CA VAL A 10 -8.85 0.84 1.93
C VAL A 10 -7.42 1.03 1.41
N ILE A 11 -7.14 0.60 0.17
CA ILE A 11 -5.83 0.78 -0.47
C ILE A 11 -5.47 2.27 -0.58
N GLY A 12 -6.41 3.12 -0.98
CA GLY A 12 -6.18 4.57 -1.09
C GLY A 12 -5.79 5.22 0.24
N ARG A 13 -6.47 4.84 1.34
CA ARG A 13 -6.10 5.31 2.69
C ARG A 13 -4.74 4.80 3.14
N LEU A 14 -4.41 3.54 2.83
CA LEU A 14 -3.08 2.98 3.10
C LEU A 14 -1.99 3.73 2.33
N LEU A 15 -2.23 4.02 1.04
CA LEU A 15 -1.29 4.76 0.20
C LEU A 15 -1.05 6.17 0.75
N LEU A 16 -2.11 6.88 1.13
CA LEU A 16 -2.00 8.20 1.74
C LEU A 16 -1.19 8.15 3.03
N ALA A 17 -1.53 7.23 3.95
CA ALA A 17 -0.85 7.10 5.22
C ALA A 17 0.64 6.74 5.06
N ALA A 18 0.94 5.74 4.22
CA ALA A 18 2.31 5.29 3.96
C ALA A 18 3.15 6.39 3.31
N THR A 19 2.60 7.08 2.31
CA THR A 19 3.28 8.19 1.64
C THR A 19 3.59 9.33 2.60
N SER A 20 2.60 9.78 3.37
CA SER A 20 2.80 10.86 4.35
C SER A 20 3.87 10.51 5.39
N TYR A 21 3.85 9.27 5.90
CA TYR A 21 4.84 8.79 6.86
C TYR A 21 6.25 8.75 6.26
N HIS A 22 6.40 8.20 5.06
CA HIS A 22 7.69 8.06 4.41
C HIS A 22 8.28 9.40 3.91
N ILE A 23 7.44 10.37 3.54
CA ILE A 23 7.89 11.74 3.27
C ILE A 23 8.39 12.40 4.56
N TRP A 24 7.65 12.25 5.66
CA TRP A 24 8.04 12.80 6.95
C TRP A 24 9.35 12.21 7.48
N ILE A 25 9.53 10.89 7.40
CA ILE A 25 10.77 10.23 7.84
C ILE A 25 11.97 10.64 6.96
N GLU A 26 11.79 10.78 5.65
CA GLU A 26 12.83 11.24 4.74
C GLU A 26 13.26 12.68 5.08
N ARG A 27 12.29 13.58 5.32
CA ARG A 27 12.59 14.95 5.78
C ARG A 27 13.42 14.94 7.07
N ASN A 28 13.04 14.12 8.05
CA ASN A 28 13.78 14.04 9.31
C ASN A 28 15.18 13.44 9.13
N ASN A 29 15.35 12.42 8.30
CA ASN A 29 16.66 11.85 8.02
C ASN A 29 17.59 12.86 7.32
N ARG A 30 17.05 13.72 6.45
CA ARG A 30 17.82 14.81 5.84
C ARG A 30 18.28 15.84 6.86
N LEU A 31 17.41 16.18 7.82
CA LEU A 31 17.72 17.17 8.86
C LEU A 31 18.71 16.66 9.91
N PHE A 32 18.58 15.39 10.33
CA PHE A 32 19.29 14.88 11.51
C PHE A 32 20.37 13.83 11.19
N LYS A 33 20.39 13.26 9.99
CA LYS A 33 21.31 12.17 9.62
C LYS A 33 22.12 12.42 8.34
N ASN A 34 21.95 13.58 7.69
CA ASN A 34 22.53 13.93 6.38
C ASN A 34 22.35 12.84 5.30
N SER A 35 21.35 11.97 5.47
CA SER A 35 21.05 10.89 4.54
C SER A 35 20.06 11.41 3.50
N ARG A 36 20.37 11.17 2.23
CA ARG A 36 19.52 11.54 1.09
C ARG A 36 19.25 10.31 0.27
N ARG A 37 18.01 9.84 0.31
CA ARG A 37 17.54 8.76 -0.53
C ARG A 37 17.02 9.33 -1.85
N SER A 38 17.16 8.57 -2.93
CA SER A 38 16.57 8.94 -4.22
C SER A 38 15.02 8.90 -4.14
N PRO A 39 14.31 9.72 -4.92
CA PRO A 39 12.86 9.63 -5.02
C PRO A 39 12.36 8.24 -5.44
N GLU A 40 13.15 7.54 -6.28
CA GLU A 40 12.85 6.21 -6.79
C GLU A 40 12.86 5.18 -5.66
N ASP A 41 13.89 5.19 -4.83
CA ASP A 41 14.01 4.30 -3.67
C ASP A 41 12.89 4.58 -2.64
N LEU A 42 12.54 5.85 -2.44
CA LEU A 42 11.45 6.24 -1.54
C LEU A 42 10.10 5.68 -2.04
N ARG A 43 9.84 5.84 -3.34
CA ARG A 43 8.65 5.29 -4.00
C ARG A 43 8.62 3.77 -3.88
N ASP A 44 9.73 3.09 -4.08
CA ASP A 44 9.80 1.63 -3.98
C ASP A 44 9.57 1.13 -2.55
N ILE A 45 10.11 1.81 -1.55
CA ILE A 45 9.84 1.51 -0.13
C ILE A 45 8.36 1.70 0.21
N ILE A 46 7.72 2.76 -0.27
CA ILE A 46 6.28 2.97 -0.08
C ILE A 46 5.49 1.83 -0.73
N MET A 47 5.82 1.47 -1.97
CA MET A 47 5.14 0.39 -2.69
C MET A 47 5.30 -0.97 -2.00
N VAL A 48 6.50 -1.31 -1.53
CA VAL A 48 6.77 -2.53 -0.75
C VAL A 48 5.99 -2.52 0.56
N THR A 49 6.01 -1.40 1.29
CA THR A 49 5.27 -1.24 2.56
C THR A 49 3.77 -1.53 2.37
N ILE A 50 3.18 -0.98 1.30
CA ILE A 50 1.76 -1.19 1.00
C ILE A 50 1.50 -2.63 0.61
N ARG A 51 2.31 -3.24 -0.27
CA ARG A 51 2.14 -4.65 -0.67
C ARG A 51 2.22 -5.60 0.52
N LEU A 52 3.20 -5.41 1.40
CA LEU A 52 3.32 -6.16 2.66
C LEU A 52 2.10 -5.96 3.55
N LYS A 53 1.57 -4.73 3.63
CA LYS A 53 0.35 -4.47 4.40
C LYS A 53 -0.86 -5.17 3.79
N LEU A 54 -1.00 -5.15 2.46
CA LEU A 54 -2.07 -5.84 1.76
C LEU A 54 -2.02 -7.35 2.01
N GLN A 55 -0.83 -7.95 2.14
CA GLN A 55 -0.66 -9.36 2.52
C GLN A 55 -1.30 -9.73 3.86
N THR A 56 -1.44 -8.79 4.78
CA THR A 56 -2.10 -9.04 6.07
C THR A 56 -3.64 -9.02 5.98
N PHE A 57 -4.20 -8.49 4.89
CA PHE A 57 -5.64 -8.32 4.75
C PHE A 57 -6.32 -9.57 4.20
N ARG A 58 -7.57 -9.78 4.64
CA ARG A 58 -8.44 -10.82 4.09
C ARG A 58 -9.42 -10.16 3.13
N PHE A 59 -9.31 -10.49 1.85
CA PHE A 59 -10.17 -9.97 0.80
C PHE A 59 -11.25 -11.00 0.44
N LYS A 60 -12.45 -10.50 0.10
CA LYS A 60 -13.51 -11.36 -0.49
C LYS A 60 -13.10 -11.79 -1.90
N ASN A 61 -13.46 -13.01 -2.29
CA ASN A 61 -13.19 -13.50 -3.64
C ASN A 61 -14.20 -12.90 -4.64
N THR A 62 -13.95 -11.68 -5.09
CA THR A 62 -14.73 -11.05 -6.15
C THR A 62 -13.83 -10.68 -7.32
N THR A 63 -14.38 -10.71 -8.55
CA THR A 63 -13.63 -10.35 -9.77
C THR A 63 -13.00 -8.96 -9.67
N MET A 64 -13.73 -8.01 -9.07
CA MET A 64 -13.23 -6.65 -8.83
C MET A 64 -11.98 -6.64 -7.93
N VAL A 65 -11.98 -7.40 -6.84
CA VAL A 65 -10.84 -7.45 -5.92
C VAL A 65 -9.68 -8.25 -6.51
N SER A 66 -9.96 -9.33 -7.26
CA SER A 66 -8.93 -10.09 -7.98
C SER A 66 -8.20 -9.23 -9.03
N ASN A 67 -8.94 -8.45 -9.82
CA ASN A 67 -8.37 -7.50 -10.79
C ASN A 67 -7.54 -6.42 -10.08
N LEU A 68 -8.02 -5.91 -8.96
CA LEU A 68 -7.30 -4.92 -8.16
C LEU A 68 -5.99 -5.50 -7.60
N LEU A 69 -6.00 -6.71 -7.03
CA LEU A 69 -4.78 -7.36 -6.52
C LEU A 69 -3.78 -7.66 -7.65
N THR A 70 -4.27 -7.99 -8.84
CA THR A 70 -3.45 -8.16 -10.05
C THR A 70 -2.77 -6.85 -10.45
N LEU A 71 -3.50 -5.74 -10.45
CA LEU A 71 -2.95 -4.40 -10.70
C LEU A 71 -1.82 -4.06 -9.70
N TRP A 72 -1.99 -4.47 -8.44
CA TRP A 72 -0.98 -4.29 -7.39
C TRP A 72 0.17 -5.31 -7.43
N LYS A 73 0.19 -6.19 -8.45
CA LYS A 73 1.18 -7.26 -8.66
C LYS A 73 1.25 -8.26 -7.49
N MET A 74 0.10 -8.57 -6.89
CA MET A 74 0.01 -9.55 -5.82
C MET A 74 -0.01 -10.98 -6.39
N PRO A 75 0.54 -11.99 -5.70
CA PRO A 75 0.51 -13.37 -6.17
C PRO A 75 -0.92 -13.88 -6.34
N LYS A 76 -1.19 -14.72 -7.34
CA LYS A 76 -2.51 -15.35 -7.53
C LYS A 76 -2.90 -16.27 -6.37
N THR A 77 -1.92 -16.76 -5.61
CA THR A 77 -2.10 -17.54 -4.37
C THR A 77 -2.54 -16.69 -3.18
N PHE A 78 -2.84 -15.40 -3.39
CA PHE A 78 -3.32 -14.52 -2.35
C PHE A 78 -4.55 -15.12 -1.67
N ARG A 79 -4.58 -15.09 -0.33
CA ARG A 79 -5.64 -15.70 0.47
C ARG A 79 -6.94 -14.89 0.34
N LEU A 80 -7.68 -15.18 -0.72
CA LEU A 80 -9.07 -14.76 -0.90
C LEU A 80 -9.98 -15.68 -0.09
N TYR A 81 -10.99 -15.11 0.56
CA TYR A 81 -11.97 -15.85 1.34
C TYR A 81 -13.32 -15.78 0.66
N GLY A 82 -13.92 -16.93 0.34
CA GLY A 82 -15.34 -17.15 0.01
C GLY A 82 -15.87 -16.40 -1.21
N CYS A 83 -16.77 -17.07 -1.95
CA CYS A 83 -17.80 -16.41 -2.77
C CYS A 83 -19.03 -16.21 -1.89
#